data_AF-A0A3D4RMX0-F1
#
_entry.id   AF-A0A3D4RMX0-F1
#
_cell.length_a   1.000
_cell.length_b   1.000
_cell.length_c   1.000
_cell.angle_alpha   90.00
_cell.angle_beta   90.00
_cell.angle_gamma   90.00
#
_symmetry.space_group_name_H-M   'P 1'
#
loop_
_entity.id
_entity.type
_entity.pdbx_description
1 polymer ?
#
loop_
_entity_poly.entity_id
_entity_poly.type
_entity_poly.pdbx_seq_one_letter_code
_entity_poly.pdbx_strand_id
1 'polypeptide(L)'
;MEVIRKIAQGVIGLLSVCVLEAQNINLSLSLEHIIQDIYETALENDRNVDFESLEQDLYALAEAPVNINAATQEDLQRLPFLSDEQIDAILLYVYQHPLHSLYELQLIPCLKSYDIRDMLPFVCVAPVETEGAVYWKEDFQHAKHQLTLRADMRNIERTAYDPYYVSLKYLFDTKHLQLGCSMERDPGEPWWGRKTYGFDFYGGFVQLKNIGSHLDTWIIGDYRASFGQGLVVSSPTYSGGKQVSVVGRKREGISRHHSTQEYNFFRGTAATLHWGDVEMTAFYSTRRVDANRQEDGTFPSMLATGYHRTVAEIRSKQSVWQHTIATHISYRYDRLKVGATLQETLFDATLVPTSMYYNANYFQGRRQFAAGIDYQWSYRRFSVFGELATAQNRRWGIANITGVRITPVSDLTLVALYRFYSPTYDAFQANAFGETSRNNDETGVYMGAEVSLVPKWRFSAYADVFSFRFPKYGIKTPSTGYEAMLQADFTPSEEVQMQWR
;
A
#
# COMPACT_ATOMS: atom_id res chain seq x y z
N MET A 1 52.43 -35.67 22.13
CA MET A 1 51.64 -35.78 20.88
C MET A 1 50.12 -35.73 21.07
N GLU A 2 49.59 -35.66 22.30
CA GLU A 2 48.13 -35.52 22.53
C GLU A 2 47.62 -34.06 22.59
N VAL A 3 48.51 -33.08 22.80
CA VAL A 3 48.12 -31.66 22.87
C VAL A 3 47.83 -31.06 21.48
N ILE A 4 48.49 -31.55 20.43
CA ILE A 4 48.31 -31.06 19.05
C ILE A 4 47.00 -31.57 18.42
N ARG A 5 46.47 -32.72 18.88
CA ARG A 5 45.20 -33.29 18.39
C ARG A 5 43.96 -32.57 18.94
N LYS A 6 44.03 -32.00 20.14
CA LYS A 6 42.92 -31.23 20.75
C LYS A 6 42.77 -29.82 20.19
N ILE A 7 43.84 -29.20 19.72
CA ILE A 7 43.79 -27.87 19.08
C ILE A 7 43.21 -27.97 17.66
N ALA A 8 43.50 -29.06 16.93
CA ALA A 8 42.94 -29.29 15.60
C ALA A 8 41.42 -29.56 15.60
N GLN A 9 40.87 -30.16 16.66
CA GLN A 9 39.41 -30.39 16.78
C GLN A 9 38.63 -29.14 17.22
N GLY A 10 39.26 -28.20 17.94
CA GLY A 10 38.64 -26.92 18.30
C GLY A 10 38.54 -25.93 17.12
N VAL A 11 39.50 -25.97 16.20
CA VAL A 11 39.51 -25.09 15.00
C VAL A 11 38.52 -25.57 13.93
N ILE A 12 38.26 -26.88 13.83
CA ILE A 12 37.24 -27.42 12.90
C ILE A 12 35.81 -27.12 13.39
N GLY A 13 35.58 -27.06 14.71
CA GLY A 13 34.28 -26.67 15.28
C GLY A 13 33.97 -25.17 15.19
N LEU A 14 34.99 -24.30 15.18
CA LEU A 14 34.81 -22.86 14.94
C LEU A 14 34.61 -22.51 13.46
N LEU A 15 35.18 -23.29 12.54
CA LEU A 15 34.95 -23.12 11.11
C LEU A 15 33.57 -23.64 10.65
N SER A 16 32.94 -24.56 11.39
CA SER A 16 31.58 -25.03 11.06
C SER A 16 30.46 -24.09 11.50
N VAL A 17 30.71 -23.16 12.43
CA VAL A 17 29.72 -22.16 12.87
C VAL A 17 29.73 -20.91 11.97
N CYS A 18 30.90 -20.52 11.43
CA CYS A 18 30.99 -19.35 10.54
C CYS A 18 30.43 -19.57 9.12
N VAL A 19 30.22 -20.82 8.68
CA VAL A 19 29.67 -21.09 7.33
C VAL A 19 28.14 -20.95 7.28
N LEU A 20 27.46 -21.03 8.42
CA LEU A 20 25.99 -20.88 8.50
C LEU A 20 25.52 -19.42 8.63
N GLU A 21 26.39 -18.49 9.05
CA GLU A 21 26.04 -17.06 9.08
C GLU A 21 26.31 -16.33 7.76
N ALA A 22 27.23 -16.83 6.91
CA ALA A 22 27.57 -16.17 5.64
C ALA A 22 26.41 -16.12 4.63
N GLN A 23 25.54 -17.14 4.60
CA GLN A 23 24.35 -17.14 3.74
C GLN A 23 23.27 -16.19 4.26
N ASN A 24 23.13 -16.06 5.59
CA ASN A 24 22.17 -15.13 6.20
C ASN A 24 22.61 -13.67 6.09
N ILE A 25 23.91 -13.37 6.19
CA ILE A 25 24.45 -12.01 6.04
C ILE A 25 24.25 -11.49 4.61
N ASN A 26 24.47 -12.33 3.60
CA ASN A 26 24.26 -11.93 2.21
C ASN A 26 22.76 -11.74 1.88
N LEU A 27 21.87 -12.54 2.48
CA LEU A 27 20.43 -12.40 2.30
C LEU A 27 19.86 -11.17 3.05
N SER A 28 20.41 -10.84 4.23
CA SER A 28 20.00 -9.63 4.96
C SER A 28 20.48 -8.35 4.26
N LEU A 29 21.72 -8.34 3.76
CA LEU A 29 22.24 -7.22 2.97
C LEU A 29 21.50 -7.06 1.64
N SER A 30 21.08 -8.16 1.00
CA SER A 30 20.26 -8.09 -0.22
C SER A 30 18.84 -7.61 0.06
N LEU A 31 18.23 -8.02 1.18
CA LEU A 31 16.91 -7.54 1.60
C LEU A 31 16.92 -6.03 1.87
N GLU A 32 17.90 -5.52 2.62
CA GLU A 32 18.03 -4.09 2.90
C GLU A 32 18.17 -3.27 1.61
N HIS A 33 19.00 -3.72 0.65
CA HIS A 33 19.11 -3.06 -0.65
C HIS A 33 17.80 -3.10 -1.46
N ILE A 34 17.08 -4.24 -1.49
CA ILE A 34 15.79 -4.34 -2.20
C ILE A 34 14.75 -3.39 -1.58
N ILE A 35 14.68 -3.34 -0.25
CA ILE A 35 13.76 -2.43 0.46
C ILE A 35 14.14 -0.97 0.19
N GLN A 36 15.44 -0.63 0.19
CA GLN A 36 15.93 0.71 -0.13
C GLN A 36 15.61 1.12 -1.58
N ASP A 37 15.81 0.23 -2.55
CA ASP A 37 15.48 0.49 -3.96
C ASP A 37 13.97 0.74 -4.14
N ILE A 38 13.14 -0.03 -3.45
CA ILE A 38 11.69 0.16 -3.41
C ILE A 38 11.35 1.51 -2.77
N TYR A 39 12.02 1.87 -1.68
CA TYR A 39 11.82 3.13 -0.96
C TYR A 39 12.15 4.35 -1.84
N GLU A 40 13.30 4.36 -2.50
CA GLU A 40 13.72 5.45 -3.39
C GLU A 40 12.75 5.60 -4.57
N THR A 41 12.37 4.48 -5.18
CA THR A 41 11.39 4.46 -6.25
C THR A 41 10.02 4.97 -5.79
N ALA A 42 9.60 4.62 -4.57
CA ALA A 42 8.35 5.06 -4.01
C ALA A 42 8.36 6.57 -3.73
N LEU A 43 9.46 7.13 -3.22
CA LEU A 43 9.61 8.57 -3.00
C LEU A 43 9.53 9.40 -4.28
N GLU A 44 10.09 8.90 -5.37
CA GLU A 44 10.07 9.57 -6.66
C GLU A 44 8.66 9.56 -7.28
N ASN A 45 7.98 8.41 -7.21
CA ASN A 45 6.78 8.17 -8.00
C ASN A 45 5.46 8.40 -7.27
N ASP A 46 5.43 8.35 -5.94
CA ASP A 46 4.20 8.54 -5.16
C ASP A 46 4.47 9.27 -3.82
N ARG A 47 4.08 10.54 -3.80
CA ARG A 47 4.28 11.44 -2.65
C ARG A 47 3.37 11.15 -1.46
N ASN A 48 2.37 10.27 -1.60
CA ASN A 48 1.36 10.02 -0.58
C ASN A 48 1.51 8.65 0.10
N VAL A 49 2.55 7.89 -0.25
CA VAL A 49 2.83 6.57 0.33
C VAL A 49 3.18 6.68 1.80
N ASP A 50 2.58 5.80 2.59
CA ASP A 50 3.09 5.52 3.93
C ASP A 50 4.28 4.57 3.86
N PHE A 51 5.48 5.15 3.79
CA PHE A 51 6.73 4.40 3.70
C PHE A 51 6.97 3.51 4.90
N GLU A 52 6.61 3.97 6.10
CA GLU A 52 6.81 3.19 7.31
C GLU A 52 5.98 1.89 7.25
N SER A 53 4.74 1.99 6.79
CA SER A 53 3.91 0.81 6.62
C SER A 53 4.40 -0.09 5.49
N LEU A 54 4.93 0.45 4.40
CA LEU A 54 5.48 -0.34 3.31
C LEU A 54 6.69 -1.14 3.79
N GLU A 55 7.64 -0.48 4.46
CA GLU A 55 8.84 -1.10 5.01
C GLU A 55 8.47 -2.22 6.00
N GLN A 56 7.54 -1.94 6.92
CA GLN A 56 7.05 -2.95 7.88
C GLN A 56 6.37 -4.13 7.20
N ASP A 57 5.57 -3.90 6.15
CA ASP A 57 4.92 -4.97 5.40
C ASP A 57 5.95 -5.85 4.67
N LEU A 58 7.02 -5.26 4.12
CA LEU A 58 8.10 -5.99 3.45
C LEU A 58 8.95 -6.80 4.43
N TYR A 59 9.35 -6.24 5.58
CA TYR A 59 10.05 -7.01 6.61
C TYR A 59 9.18 -8.15 7.15
N ALA A 60 7.90 -7.91 7.39
CA ALA A 60 6.97 -8.95 7.83
C ALA A 60 6.82 -10.06 6.78
N LEU A 61 6.83 -9.71 5.48
CA LEU A 61 6.86 -10.69 4.39
C LEU A 61 8.17 -11.47 4.35
N ALA A 62 9.31 -10.85 4.64
CA ALA A 62 10.59 -11.54 4.66
C ALA A 62 10.73 -12.48 5.88
N GLU A 63 10.19 -12.10 7.04
CA GLU A 63 10.14 -12.95 8.25
C GLU A 63 9.14 -14.11 8.13
N ALA A 64 8.10 -13.96 7.30
CA ALA A 64 7.07 -14.95 7.03
C ALA A 64 6.77 -15.02 5.52
N PRO A 65 7.68 -15.64 4.74
CA PRO A 65 7.59 -15.66 3.28
C PRO A 65 6.37 -16.42 2.78
N VAL A 66 5.77 -15.92 1.69
CA VAL A 66 4.56 -16.48 1.08
C VAL A 66 4.88 -17.84 0.47
N ASN A 67 4.16 -18.89 0.88
CA ASN A 67 4.28 -20.20 0.24
C ASN A 67 3.62 -20.16 -1.14
N ILE A 68 4.41 -20.18 -2.22
CA ILE A 68 3.92 -20.03 -3.60
C ILE A 68 2.91 -21.13 -3.96
N ASN A 69 3.08 -22.34 -3.42
CA ASN A 69 2.18 -23.46 -3.70
C ASN A 69 0.77 -23.30 -3.10
N ALA A 70 0.62 -22.45 -2.08
CA ALA A 70 -0.65 -22.18 -1.41
C ALA A 70 -1.06 -20.70 -1.52
N ALA A 71 -0.32 -19.91 -2.29
CA ALA A 71 -0.52 -18.47 -2.38
C ALA A 71 -1.81 -18.17 -3.14
N THR A 72 -2.59 -17.24 -2.59
CA THR A 72 -3.70 -16.62 -3.32
C THR A 72 -3.18 -15.49 -4.21
N GLN A 73 -4.03 -15.02 -5.13
CA GLN A 73 -3.74 -13.80 -5.91
C GLN A 73 -3.46 -12.60 -4.99
N GLU A 74 -4.19 -12.48 -3.89
CA GLU A 74 -4.04 -11.41 -2.90
C GLU A 74 -2.70 -11.49 -2.17
N ASP A 75 -2.21 -12.69 -1.85
CA ASP A 75 -0.90 -12.89 -1.23
C ASP A 75 0.23 -12.42 -2.15
N LEU A 76 0.17 -12.79 -3.44
CA LEU A 76 1.15 -12.34 -4.42
C LEU A 76 1.02 -10.86 -4.76
N GLN A 77 -0.19 -10.28 -4.62
CA GLN A 77 -0.41 -8.85 -4.76
C GLN A 77 0.29 -8.00 -3.68
N ARG A 78 0.68 -8.61 -2.56
CA ARG A 78 1.49 -7.93 -1.52
C ARG A 78 2.91 -7.64 -1.98
N LEU A 79 3.39 -8.30 -3.04
CA LEU A 79 4.70 -8.04 -3.63
C LEU A 79 4.58 -6.87 -4.62
N PRO A 80 5.11 -5.68 -4.28
CA PRO A 80 4.82 -4.46 -5.05
C PRO A 80 5.46 -4.47 -6.45
N PHE A 81 6.49 -5.27 -6.67
CA PHE A 81 7.24 -5.36 -7.93
C PHE A 81 6.67 -6.36 -8.94
N LEU A 82 5.74 -7.24 -8.57
CA LEU A 82 5.13 -8.19 -9.50
C LEU A 82 4.00 -7.56 -10.32
N SER A 83 4.00 -7.75 -11.63
CA SER A 83 2.86 -7.39 -12.48
C SER A 83 1.74 -8.44 -12.40
N ASP A 84 0.51 -8.06 -12.76
CA ASP A 84 -0.62 -9.01 -12.76
C ASP A 84 -0.38 -10.18 -13.73
N GLU A 85 0.33 -9.95 -14.84
CA GLU A 85 0.72 -11.02 -15.77
C GLU A 85 1.67 -12.02 -15.11
N GLN A 86 2.64 -11.53 -14.33
CA GLN A 86 3.55 -12.39 -13.59
C GLN A 86 2.79 -13.17 -12.50
N ILE A 87 1.86 -12.54 -11.79
CA ILE A 87 1.03 -13.20 -10.79
C ILE A 87 0.17 -14.30 -11.41
N ASP A 88 -0.55 -13.98 -12.48
CA ASP A 88 -1.41 -14.95 -13.20
C ASP A 88 -0.56 -16.11 -13.74
N ALA A 89 0.64 -15.83 -14.26
CA ALA A 89 1.54 -16.86 -14.75
C ALA A 89 2.09 -17.75 -13.62
N ILE A 90 2.42 -17.19 -12.45
CA ILE A 90 2.82 -17.95 -11.26
C ILE A 90 1.69 -18.87 -10.82
N LEU A 91 0.48 -18.32 -10.64
CA LEU A 91 -0.69 -19.09 -10.20
C LEU A 91 -1.04 -20.19 -11.20
N LEU A 92 -1.00 -19.89 -12.50
CA LEU A 92 -1.26 -20.87 -13.56
C LEU A 92 -0.21 -21.98 -13.57
N TYR A 93 1.08 -21.64 -13.41
CA TYR A 93 2.16 -22.63 -13.36
C TYR A 93 1.98 -23.55 -12.16
N VAL A 94 1.76 -23.00 -10.96
CA VAL A 94 1.54 -23.77 -9.72
C VAL A 94 0.31 -24.67 -9.82
N TYR A 95 -0.76 -24.18 -10.42
CA TYR A 95 -1.99 -24.95 -10.64
C TYR A 95 -1.75 -26.20 -11.50
N GLN A 96 -0.87 -26.10 -12.49
CA GLN A 96 -0.50 -27.22 -13.36
C GLN A 96 0.58 -28.11 -12.75
N HIS A 97 1.54 -27.49 -12.07
CA HIS A 97 2.77 -28.08 -11.57
C HIS A 97 3.14 -27.43 -10.22
N PRO A 98 2.82 -28.07 -9.09
CA PRO A 98 3.30 -27.60 -7.78
C PRO A 98 4.83 -27.50 -7.79
N LEU A 99 5.35 -26.37 -7.33
CA LEU A 99 6.80 -26.12 -7.29
C LEU A 99 7.43 -27.04 -6.24
N HIS A 100 8.54 -27.69 -6.60
CA HIS A 100 9.39 -28.41 -5.64
C HIS A 100 10.58 -27.57 -5.18
N SER A 101 10.96 -26.57 -5.99
CA SER A 101 12.05 -25.64 -5.67
C SER A 101 11.77 -24.25 -6.24
N LEU A 102 12.26 -23.20 -5.56
CA LEU A 102 12.20 -21.82 -6.06
C LEU A 102 12.92 -21.63 -7.40
N TYR A 103 13.90 -22.50 -7.73
CA TYR A 103 14.60 -22.43 -9.03
C TYR A 103 13.66 -22.71 -10.22
N GLU A 104 12.55 -23.41 -10.01
CA GLU A 104 11.55 -23.65 -11.06
C GLU A 104 10.80 -22.38 -11.47
N LEU A 105 10.88 -21.28 -10.70
CA LEU A 105 10.37 -19.97 -11.13
C LEU A 105 11.01 -19.51 -12.45
N GLN A 106 12.23 -19.96 -12.77
CA GLN A 106 12.90 -19.70 -14.05
C GLN A 106 12.18 -20.33 -15.25
N LEU A 107 11.28 -21.30 -15.02
CA LEU A 107 10.50 -21.95 -16.07
C LEU A 107 9.28 -21.13 -16.47
N ILE A 108 8.92 -20.09 -15.71
CA ILE A 108 7.81 -19.19 -15.99
C ILE A 108 8.30 -18.10 -16.96
N PRO A 109 7.84 -18.07 -18.23
CA PRO A 109 8.47 -17.25 -19.28
C PRO A 109 8.49 -15.72 -19.04
N CYS A 110 7.54 -15.20 -18.26
CA CYS A 110 7.44 -13.78 -17.92
C CYS A 110 8.26 -13.39 -16.67
N LEU A 111 8.85 -14.35 -15.94
CA LEU A 111 9.74 -14.06 -14.83
C LEU A 111 11.19 -14.02 -15.32
N LYS A 112 11.83 -12.87 -15.15
CA LYS A 112 13.26 -12.69 -15.46
C LYS A 112 14.10 -12.90 -14.19
N SER A 113 15.41 -13.02 -14.37
CA SER A 113 16.34 -13.20 -13.26
C SER A 113 16.25 -12.09 -12.20
N TYR A 114 15.96 -10.85 -12.61
CA TYR A 114 15.75 -9.74 -11.68
C TYR A 114 14.44 -9.89 -10.90
N ASP A 115 13.33 -10.29 -11.55
CA ASP A 115 12.05 -10.52 -10.88
C ASP A 115 12.18 -11.62 -9.83
N ILE A 116 12.81 -12.74 -10.20
CA ILE A 116 13.02 -13.88 -9.31
C ILE A 116 13.87 -13.46 -8.13
N ARG A 117 14.98 -12.76 -8.35
CA ARG A 117 15.85 -12.27 -7.28
C ARG A 117 15.08 -11.36 -6.30
N ASP A 118 14.27 -10.45 -6.81
CA ASP A 118 13.48 -9.53 -5.97
C ASP A 118 12.36 -10.29 -5.22
N MET A 119 11.85 -11.40 -5.78
CA MET A 119 10.91 -12.29 -5.11
C MET A 119 11.53 -13.11 -3.98
N LEU A 120 12.75 -13.63 -4.15
CA LEU A 120 13.37 -14.66 -3.29
C LEU A 120 13.28 -14.38 -1.78
N PRO A 121 13.47 -13.15 -1.27
CA PRO A 121 13.37 -12.88 0.16
C PRO A 121 11.96 -13.06 0.73
N PHE A 122 10.92 -12.98 -0.11
CA PHE A 122 9.52 -12.89 0.31
C PHE A 122 8.69 -14.13 -0.01
N VAL A 123 9.29 -15.16 -0.62
CA VAL A 123 8.58 -16.36 -1.07
C VAL A 123 9.27 -17.64 -0.62
N CYS A 124 8.49 -18.68 -0.38
CA CYS A 124 9.00 -20.01 -0.06
C CYS A 124 8.24 -21.11 -0.80
N VAL A 125 8.80 -22.32 -0.80
CA VAL A 125 8.15 -23.52 -1.30
C VAL A 125 7.99 -24.48 -0.13
N ALA A 126 6.74 -24.74 0.26
CA ALA A 126 6.40 -25.69 1.29
C ALA A 126 5.24 -26.59 0.84
N PRO A 127 5.07 -27.79 1.42
CA PRO A 127 3.93 -28.65 1.16
C PRO A 127 2.62 -27.89 1.43
N VAL A 128 1.63 -28.08 0.55
CA VAL A 128 0.29 -27.52 0.77
C VAL A 128 -0.37 -28.37 1.85
N GLU A 129 -0.41 -27.86 3.08
CA GLU A 129 -1.26 -28.43 4.11
C GLU A 129 -2.71 -28.15 3.73
N THR A 130 -3.50 -29.20 3.53
CA THR A 130 -4.94 -29.08 3.27
C THR A 130 -5.61 -28.30 4.40
N GLU A 131 -6.47 -27.35 4.06
CA GLU A 131 -7.33 -26.63 5.00
C GLU A 131 -8.18 -27.61 5.82
N GLY A 132 -7.67 -27.98 7.00
CA GLY A 132 -8.43 -28.66 8.03
C GLY A 132 -9.33 -27.67 8.78
N ALA A 133 -10.18 -28.19 9.66
CA ALA A 133 -10.95 -27.37 10.60
C ALA A 133 -10.02 -26.40 11.36
N VAL A 134 -10.51 -25.20 11.71
CA VAL A 134 -9.73 -24.23 12.50
C VAL A 134 -9.41 -24.82 13.87
N TYR A 135 -8.16 -25.25 14.06
CA TYR A 135 -7.66 -25.75 15.33
C TYR A 135 -6.97 -24.63 16.09
N TRP A 136 -7.74 -23.82 16.82
CA TRP A 136 -7.23 -22.69 17.62
C TRP A 136 -6.02 -23.06 18.49
N LYS A 137 -6.00 -24.28 19.04
CA LYS A 137 -4.89 -24.75 19.87
C LYS A 137 -3.55 -24.81 19.12
N GLU A 138 -3.55 -25.18 17.84
CA GLU A 138 -2.35 -25.24 16.99
C GLU A 138 -1.93 -23.85 16.55
N ASP A 139 -2.91 -22.97 16.29
CA ASP A 139 -2.69 -21.56 15.98
C ASP A 139 -1.95 -20.82 17.10
N PHE A 140 -2.40 -21.00 18.35
CA PHE A 140 -1.74 -20.39 19.51
C PHE A 140 -0.38 -21.03 19.84
N GLN A 141 -0.11 -22.27 19.40
CA GLN A 141 1.20 -22.92 19.60
C GLN A 141 2.28 -22.33 18.70
N HIS A 142 1.92 -21.92 17.49
CA HIS A 142 2.83 -21.31 16.52
C HIS A 142 2.72 -19.78 16.51
N ALA A 143 2.12 -19.20 17.54
CA ALA A 143 1.93 -17.77 17.64
C ALA A 143 3.28 -17.04 17.70
N LYS A 144 3.45 -16.06 16.81
CA LYS A 144 4.59 -15.16 16.80
C LYS A 144 4.24 -13.91 17.58
N HIS A 145 5.19 -13.47 18.41
CA HIS A 145 5.10 -12.23 19.17
C HIS A 145 6.22 -11.32 18.71
N GLN A 146 5.89 -10.14 18.21
CA GLN A 146 6.84 -9.12 17.81
C GLN A 146 6.63 -7.88 18.66
N LEU A 147 7.68 -7.42 19.32
CA LEU A 147 7.69 -6.18 20.08
C LEU A 147 8.73 -5.25 19.47
N THR A 148 8.29 -4.10 18.97
CA THR A 148 9.15 -3.09 18.37
C THR A 148 9.15 -1.86 19.25
N LEU A 149 10.32 -1.48 19.75
CA LEU A 149 10.55 -0.23 20.45
C LEU A 149 11.48 0.62 19.59
N ARG A 150 11.05 1.83 19.24
CA ARG A 150 11.87 2.80 18.54
C ARG A 150 11.97 4.07 19.36
N ALA A 151 13.19 4.57 19.52
CA ALA A 151 13.47 5.80 20.23
C ALA A 151 14.51 6.59 19.44
N ASP A 152 14.09 7.71 18.87
CA ASP A 152 14.94 8.55 18.03
C ASP A 152 15.05 9.95 18.66
N MET A 153 16.17 10.62 18.40
CA MET A 153 16.35 12.02 18.75
C MET A 153 16.45 12.84 17.46
N ARG A 154 15.49 13.73 17.22
CA ARG A 154 15.54 14.61 16.04
C ARG A 154 16.30 15.88 16.39
N ASN A 155 17.21 16.28 15.50
CA ASN A 155 17.97 17.51 15.67
C ASN A 155 17.08 18.71 15.31
N ILE A 156 16.36 19.23 16.31
CA ILE A 156 15.47 20.38 16.14
C ILE A 156 16.29 21.64 16.38
N GLU A 157 16.54 22.43 15.34
CA GLU A 157 17.31 23.69 15.38
C GLU A 157 16.74 24.75 16.35
N ARG A 158 15.58 24.51 16.98
CA ARG A 158 14.94 25.39 17.96
C ARG A 158 14.74 24.66 19.30
N THR A 159 15.47 25.11 20.30
CA THR A 159 15.62 24.62 21.68
C THR A 159 14.37 24.71 22.59
N ALA A 160 13.14 24.72 22.06
CA ALA A 160 11.94 24.91 22.87
C ALA A 160 11.16 23.62 23.20
N TYR A 161 11.53 22.49 22.62
CA TYR A 161 10.72 21.27 22.60
C TYR A 161 11.54 20.01 22.91
N ASP A 162 10.89 19.01 23.52
CA ASP A 162 11.47 17.69 23.77
C ASP A 162 11.82 17.01 22.42
N PRO A 163 13.11 16.72 22.13
CA PRO A 163 13.52 16.21 20.83
C PRO A 163 13.27 14.70 20.65
N TYR A 164 12.79 14.01 21.68
CA TYR A 164 12.67 12.55 21.66
C TYR A 164 11.37 12.08 21.00
N TYR A 165 11.52 11.31 19.95
CA TYR A 165 10.50 10.48 19.35
C TYR A 165 10.49 9.10 20.03
N VAL A 166 9.32 8.60 20.39
CA VAL A 166 9.18 7.25 20.96
C VAL A 166 8.00 6.54 20.33
N SER A 167 8.20 5.35 19.80
CA SER A 167 7.10 4.47 19.39
C SER A 167 7.26 3.06 19.93
N LEU A 168 6.12 2.47 20.27
CA LEU A 168 5.99 1.12 20.80
C LEU A 168 4.92 0.40 19.98
N LYS A 169 5.29 -0.75 19.40
CA LYS A 169 4.36 -1.60 18.67
C LYS A 169 4.45 -3.03 19.15
N TYR A 170 3.31 -3.68 19.24
CA TYR A 170 3.22 -5.09 19.56
C TYR A 170 2.30 -5.77 18.56
N LEU A 171 2.80 -6.84 17.95
CA LEU A 171 2.08 -7.67 17.00
C LEU A 171 2.07 -9.11 17.51
N PHE A 172 0.88 -9.67 17.55
CA PHE A 172 0.62 -11.08 17.77
C PHE A 172 0.07 -11.66 16.48
N ASP A 173 0.77 -12.63 15.92
CA ASP A 173 0.47 -13.18 14.59
C ASP A 173 0.31 -14.70 14.66
N THR A 174 -0.85 -15.18 14.21
CA THR A 174 -1.13 -16.60 13.96
C THR A 174 -1.68 -16.77 12.54
N LYS A 175 -1.90 -18.02 12.13
CA LYS A 175 -2.44 -18.34 10.80
C LYS A 175 -3.81 -17.68 10.55
N HIS A 176 -4.70 -17.69 11.54
CA HIS A 176 -6.06 -17.18 11.40
C HIS A 176 -6.35 -15.89 12.18
N LEU A 177 -5.53 -15.53 13.18
CA LEU A 177 -5.75 -14.38 14.06
C LEU A 177 -4.50 -13.49 14.13
N GLN A 178 -4.68 -12.21 13.85
CA GLN A 178 -3.67 -11.18 14.06
C GLN A 178 -4.20 -10.13 15.02
N LEU A 179 -3.41 -9.78 16.03
CA LEU A 179 -3.72 -8.71 16.97
C LEU A 179 -2.55 -7.74 16.98
N GLY A 180 -2.82 -6.44 16.89
CA GLY A 180 -1.76 -5.44 16.95
C GLY A 180 -2.16 -4.25 17.79
N CYS A 181 -1.19 -3.66 18.47
CA CYS A 181 -1.33 -2.34 19.08
C CYS A 181 -0.10 -1.48 18.82
N SER A 182 -0.34 -0.18 18.66
CA SER A 182 0.68 0.81 18.35
C SER A 182 0.46 2.05 19.20
N MET A 183 1.57 2.61 19.71
CA MET A 183 1.61 3.84 20.49
C MET A 183 2.77 4.68 19.98
N GLU A 184 2.54 5.98 19.80
CA GLU A 184 3.56 6.91 19.33
C GLU A 184 3.53 8.18 20.16
N ARG A 185 4.70 8.81 20.27
CA ARG A 185 4.88 10.16 20.75
C ARG A 185 5.82 10.91 19.83
N ASP A 186 5.31 11.97 19.24
CA ASP A 186 6.08 12.85 18.38
C ASP A 186 7.00 13.82 19.17
N PRO A 187 8.10 14.31 18.56
CA PRO A 187 8.97 15.29 19.17
C PRO A 187 8.24 16.61 19.47
N GLY A 188 8.42 17.08 20.70
CA GLY A 188 7.88 18.34 21.20
C GLY A 188 6.49 18.25 21.79
N GLU A 189 5.91 17.05 21.84
CA GLU A 189 4.60 16.83 22.42
C GLU A 189 4.64 16.63 23.94
N PRO A 190 3.63 17.15 24.66
CA PRO A 190 3.56 16.99 26.10
C PRO A 190 3.23 15.53 26.47
N TRP A 191 3.99 14.94 27.39
CA TRP A 191 3.68 13.62 27.94
C TRP A 191 2.30 13.54 28.62
N TRP A 192 1.85 14.63 29.26
CA TRP A 192 0.54 14.68 29.91
C TRP A 192 -0.14 16.01 29.59
N GLY A 193 -1.43 15.94 29.24
CA GLY A 193 -2.24 17.12 28.91
C GLY A 193 -3.74 16.82 28.90
N ARG A 194 -4.54 17.81 28.51
CA ARG A 194 -6.01 17.68 28.45
C ARG A 194 -6.51 16.63 27.44
N LYS A 195 -5.71 16.31 26.43
CA LYS A 195 -6.05 15.37 25.34
C LYS A 195 -4.92 14.36 25.03
N THR A 196 -3.84 14.36 25.83
CA THR A 196 -2.66 13.50 25.63
C THR A 196 -2.34 12.82 26.96
N TYR A 197 -2.23 11.49 26.97
CA TYR A 197 -2.09 10.68 28.18
C TYR A 197 -0.91 9.71 28.07
N GLY A 198 0.31 10.24 28.02
CA GLY A 198 1.56 9.49 27.83
C GLY A 198 1.98 9.53 26.36
N PHE A 199 1.23 8.82 25.53
CA PHE A 199 1.37 8.82 24.08
C PHE A 199 0.29 9.68 23.45
N ASP A 200 0.54 10.14 22.24
CA ASP A 200 -0.36 11.04 21.54
C ASP A 200 -1.21 10.31 20.50
N PHE A 201 -0.63 9.28 19.86
CA PHE A 201 -1.34 8.34 19.02
C PHE A 201 -1.51 6.98 19.70
N TYR A 202 -2.68 6.39 19.50
CA TYR A 202 -3.00 5.01 19.88
C TYR A 202 -3.71 4.34 18.73
N GLY A 203 -3.13 3.24 18.25
CA GLY A 203 -3.70 2.37 17.23
C GLY A 203 -3.88 0.95 17.74
N GLY A 204 -4.86 0.24 17.19
CA GLY A 204 -5.07 -1.16 17.52
C GLY A 204 -6.03 -1.85 16.58
N PHE A 205 -5.78 -3.13 16.31
CA PHE A 205 -6.62 -3.94 15.45
C PHE A 205 -6.66 -5.40 15.88
N VAL A 206 -7.73 -6.06 15.46
CA VAL A 206 -7.95 -7.50 15.50
C VAL A 206 -8.38 -7.92 14.11
N GLN A 207 -7.59 -8.76 13.44
CA GLN A 207 -7.88 -9.30 12.13
C GLN A 207 -8.05 -10.82 12.22
N LEU A 208 -9.12 -11.30 11.62
CA LEU A 208 -9.42 -12.70 11.44
C LEU A 208 -9.40 -13.03 9.95
N LYS A 209 -8.73 -14.13 9.58
CA LYS A 209 -8.55 -14.58 8.19
C LYS A 209 -9.05 -16.00 8.00
N ASN A 210 -9.69 -16.25 6.85
CA ASN A 210 -10.11 -17.54 6.35
C ASN A 210 -10.89 -18.35 7.39
N ILE A 211 -11.96 -17.75 7.94
CA ILE A 211 -12.85 -18.44 8.88
C ILE A 211 -14.00 -19.07 8.11
N GLY A 212 -13.91 -20.38 7.92
CA GLY A 212 -14.92 -21.13 7.17
C GLY A 212 -14.86 -20.86 5.68
N SER A 213 -15.91 -21.24 4.96
CA SER A 213 -15.94 -21.26 3.48
C SER A 213 -16.48 -19.98 2.83
N HIS A 214 -16.73 -18.93 3.60
CA HIS A 214 -17.39 -17.70 3.11
C HIS A 214 -16.79 -16.41 3.64
N LEU A 215 -16.12 -16.43 4.81
CA LEU A 215 -15.50 -15.25 5.39
C LEU A 215 -14.02 -15.30 5.11
N ASP A 216 -13.61 -14.44 4.17
CA ASP A 216 -12.21 -14.28 3.80
C ASP A 216 -11.49 -13.46 4.88
N THR A 217 -11.90 -12.21 5.09
CA THR A 217 -11.24 -11.32 6.05
C THR A 217 -12.27 -10.57 6.91
N TRP A 218 -12.05 -10.51 8.22
CA TRP A 218 -12.80 -9.64 9.13
C TRP A 218 -11.85 -8.88 10.05
N ILE A 219 -12.00 -7.56 10.11
CA ILE A 219 -11.14 -6.67 10.90
C ILE A 219 -12.00 -5.81 11.82
N ILE A 220 -11.56 -5.67 13.07
CA ILE A 220 -12.07 -4.72 14.05
C ILE A 220 -10.91 -3.85 14.53
N GLY A 221 -11.12 -2.54 14.65
CA GLY A 221 -10.09 -1.56 15.01
C GLY A 221 -9.61 -0.79 13.79
N ASP A 222 -8.30 -0.66 13.63
CA ASP A 222 -7.68 0.13 12.58
C ASP A 222 -7.36 -0.70 11.33
N TYR A 223 -7.88 -0.25 10.18
CA TYR A 223 -7.75 -0.94 8.90
C TYR A 223 -7.59 0.04 7.74
N ARG A 224 -7.17 -0.52 6.60
CA ARG A 224 -7.09 0.12 5.30
C ARG A 224 -8.03 -0.59 4.35
N ALA A 225 -8.56 0.18 3.40
CA ALA A 225 -9.42 -0.33 2.36
C ALA A 225 -9.09 0.37 1.05
N SER A 226 -8.97 -0.40 -0.02
CA SER A 226 -8.70 0.11 -1.37
C SER A 226 -9.49 -0.73 -2.38
N PHE A 227 -10.16 -0.07 -3.32
CA PHE A 227 -10.96 -0.74 -4.34
C PHE A 227 -10.79 -0.08 -5.70
N GLY A 228 -10.90 -0.87 -6.77
CA GLY A 228 -10.73 -0.42 -8.14
C GLY A 228 -9.42 0.34 -8.38
N GLN A 229 -9.50 1.44 -9.11
CA GLN A 229 -8.38 2.36 -9.34
C GLN A 229 -8.30 3.47 -8.27
N GLY A 230 -9.08 3.35 -7.20
CA GLY A 230 -9.08 4.22 -6.03
C GLY A 230 -9.68 5.60 -6.27
N LEU A 231 -10.61 5.76 -7.22
CA LEU A 231 -11.34 7.02 -7.37
C LEU A 231 -12.36 7.23 -6.24
N VAL A 232 -12.94 6.17 -5.66
CA VAL A 232 -13.89 6.30 -4.55
C VAL A 232 -13.24 6.08 -3.18
N VAL A 233 -12.67 4.89 -2.96
CA VAL A 233 -12.04 4.47 -1.70
C VAL A 233 -10.63 3.97 -1.99
N SER A 234 -9.64 4.65 -1.43
CA SER A 234 -8.26 4.19 -1.46
C SER A 234 -7.48 4.68 -0.25
N SER A 235 -7.03 3.74 0.57
CA SER A 235 -5.93 3.97 1.49
C SER A 235 -4.62 3.91 0.69
N PRO A 236 -3.82 4.99 0.62
CA PRO A 236 -2.52 4.97 -0.04
C PRO A 236 -1.70 3.82 0.52
N THR A 237 -1.32 2.91 -0.37
CA THR A 237 -0.33 1.87 -0.11
C THR A 237 0.50 1.85 -1.38
N TYR A 238 1.82 1.76 -1.22
CA TYR A 238 2.69 1.76 -2.39
C TYR A 238 2.34 0.60 -3.31
N SER A 239 2.02 0.95 -4.55
CA SER A 239 1.68 0.02 -5.63
C SER A 239 2.62 0.21 -6.82
N GLY A 240 3.80 0.80 -6.61
CA GLY A 240 4.80 1.03 -7.65
C GLY A 240 4.67 2.36 -8.42
N GLY A 241 3.69 3.20 -8.08
CA GLY A 241 3.56 4.56 -8.60
C GLY A 241 3.43 4.65 -10.13
N LYS A 242 4.31 5.43 -10.78
CA LYS A 242 4.35 5.63 -12.24
C LYS A 242 5.26 4.64 -12.98
N GLN A 243 5.73 3.58 -12.33
CA GLN A 243 6.50 2.54 -13.02
C GLN A 243 5.64 1.78 -14.04
N VAL A 244 6.18 1.53 -15.23
CA VAL A 244 5.44 0.92 -16.35
C VAL A 244 4.90 -0.46 -15.98
N SER A 245 5.67 -1.27 -15.24
CA SER A 245 5.34 -2.64 -14.83
C SER A 245 4.10 -2.75 -13.92
N VAL A 246 3.74 -1.67 -13.22
CA VAL A 246 2.69 -1.66 -12.18
C VAL A 246 1.58 -0.65 -12.43
N VAL A 247 1.71 0.26 -13.41
CA VAL A 247 0.63 1.22 -13.75
C VAL A 247 -0.67 0.47 -14.03
N GLY A 248 -1.72 0.82 -13.30
CA GLY A 248 -3.03 0.17 -13.36
C GLY A 248 -3.28 -0.92 -12.33
N ARG A 249 -2.24 -1.28 -11.57
CA ARG A 249 -2.34 -2.23 -10.47
C ARG A 249 -2.62 -1.47 -9.18
N LYS A 250 -3.65 -1.90 -8.47
CA LYS A 250 -3.89 -1.50 -7.08
C LYS A 250 -4.15 -2.73 -6.24
N ARG A 251 -3.64 -2.69 -5.02
CA ARG A 251 -3.99 -3.68 -4.01
C ARG A 251 -5.44 -3.44 -3.62
N GLU A 252 -6.30 -4.39 -3.95
CA GLU A 252 -7.71 -4.32 -3.60
C GLU A 252 -8.00 -5.10 -2.31
N GLY A 253 -9.11 -4.76 -1.65
CA GLY A 253 -9.57 -5.43 -0.44
C GLY A 253 -9.26 -4.65 0.84
N ILE A 254 -9.36 -5.35 1.96
CA ILE A 254 -9.17 -4.80 3.30
C ILE A 254 -7.90 -5.38 3.94
N SER A 255 -7.14 -4.52 4.61
CA SER A 255 -5.92 -4.92 5.28
C SER A 255 -5.79 -4.22 6.63
N ARG A 256 -5.03 -4.83 7.56
CA ARG A 256 -4.73 -4.21 8.85
C ARG A 256 -3.94 -2.92 8.70
N HIS A 257 -4.16 -1.96 9.59
CA HIS A 257 -3.32 -0.78 9.73
C HIS A 257 -2.47 -0.89 10.99
N HIS A 258 -1.15 -1.06 10.84
CA HIS A 258 -0.17 -1.17 11.94
C HIS A 258 0.89 -0.05 11.88
N SER A 259 0.60 1.04 11.18
CA SER A 259 1.45 2.24 11.17
C SER A 259 1.15 3.13 12.38
N THR A 260 2.03 4.09 12.63
CA THR A 260 1.73 5.20 13.54
C THR A 260 1.13 6.42 12.81
N GLN A 261 1.02 6.34 11.48
CA GLN A 261 0.42 7.38 10.65
C GLN A 261 -1.02 7.72 11.08
N GLU A 262 -1.27 8.98 11.44
CA GLU A 262 -2.57 9.43 11.96
C GLU A 262 -3.64 9.71 10.87
N TYR A 263 -3.33 9.49 9.60
CA TYR A 263 -4.20 9.81 8.46
C TYR A 263 -4.33 8.64 7.46
N ASN A 264 -5.34 8.74 6.58
CA ASN A 264 -5.61 7.77 5.51
C ASN A 264 -5.87 6.31 5.93
N PHE A 265 -6.32 6.09 7.17
CA PHE A 265 -6.84 4.82 7.66
C PHE A 265 -8.28 4.96 8.16
N PHE A 266 -8.91 3.81 8.39
CA PHE A 266 -10.26 3.70 8.94
C PHE A 266 -10.20 3.02 10.31
N ARG A 267 -11.04 3.49 11.24
CA ARG A 267 -11.23 2.89 12.58
C ARG A 267 -12.66 2.39 12.72
N GLY A 268 -12.88 1.11 12.97
CA GLY A 268 -14.22 0.52 13.10
C GLY A 268 -14.24 -0.97 12.81
N THR A 269 -15.07 -1.43 11.88
CA THR A 269 -15.10 -2.83 11.44
C THR A 269 -15.26 -2.95 9.93
N ALA A 270 -14.62 -3.96 9.35
CA ALA A 270 -14.66 -4.26 7.93
C ALA A 270 -14.69 -5.78 7.72
N ALA A 271 -15.50 -6.25 6.78
CA ALA A 271 -15.60 -7.67 6.45
C ALA A 271 -15.64 -7.88 4.93
N THR A 272 -14.94 -8.90 4.45
CA THR A 272 -15.00 -9.44 3.09
C THR A 272 -15.63 -10.82 3.12
N LEU A 273 -16.68 -11.00 2.34
CA LEU A 273 -17.42 -12.25 2.18
C LEU A 273 -17.33 -12.69 0.73
N HIS A 274 -17.12 -13.99 0.52
CA HIS A 274 -17.03 -14.58 -0.80
C HIS A 274 -18.12 -15.65 -1.01
N TRP A 275 -18.78 -15.59 -2.16
CA TRP A 275 -19.81 -16.53 -2.59
C TRP A 275 -19.59 -16.91 -4.06
N GLY A 276 -18.74 -17.91 -4.27
CA GLY A 276 -18.33 -18.34 -5.61
C GLY A 276 -17.62 -17.21 -6.35
N ASP A 277 -18.25 -16.71 -7.41
CA ASP A 277 -17.74 -15.66 -8.29
C ASP A 277 -17.99 -14.23 -7.79
N VAL A 278 -18.76 -14.08 -6.70
CA VAL A 278 -19.09 -12.78 -6.10
C VAL A 278 -18.30 -12.58 -4.81
N GLU A 279 -17.68 -11.42 -4.69
CA GLU A 279 -16.99 -10.96 -3.50
C GLU A 279 -17.61 -9.65 -3.03
N MET A 280 -17.95 -9.57 -1.76
CA MET A 280 -18.56 -8.40 -1.17
C MET A 280 -17.74 -7.96 0.03
N THR A 281 -17.27 -6.73 -0.01
CA THR A 281 -16.60 -6.09 1.12
C THR A 281 -17.45 -4.95 1.63
N ALA A 282 -17.73 -4.94 2.93
CA ALA A 282 -18.44 -3.85 3.58
C ALA A 282 -17.65 -3.37 4.80
N PHE A 283 -17.61 -2.06 5.00
CA PHE A 283 -16.94 -1.49 6.15
C PHE A 283 -17.67 -0.27 6.70
N TYR A 284 -17.54 -0.12 8.02
CA TYR A 284 -17.99 1.02 8.78
C TYR A 284 -16.84 1.57 9.60
N SER A 285 -16.64 2.88 9.51
CA SER A 285 -15.62 3.60 10.25
C SER A 285 -16.20 4.77 11.02
N THR A 286 -15.74 4.92 12.26
CA THR A 286 -15.99 6.08 13.11
C THR A 286 -14.67 6.53 13.71
N ARG A 287 -14.20 7.71 13.31
CA ARG A 287 -12.94 8.28 13.81
C ARG A 287 -13.10 9.76 14.11
N ARG A 288 -12.22 10.28 14.94
CA ARG A 288 -12.07 11.73 15.14
C ARG A 288 -10.92 12.22 14.29
N VAL A 289 -11.15 13.28 13.53
CA VAL A 289 -10.14 13.92 12.69
C VAL A 289 -9.68 15.24 13.30
N ASP A 290 -8.44 15.60 13.04
CA ASP A 290 -7.89 16.86 13.47
C ASP A 290 -8.39 17.96 12.54
N ALA A 291 -9.05 18.95 13.13
CA ALA A 291 -9.61 20.06 12.40
C ALA A 291 -9.69 21.30 13.28
N ASN A 292 -9.52 22.46 12.68
CA ASN A 292 -9.75 23.72 13.39
C ASN A 292 -11.25 24.02 13.42
N ARG A 293 -11.96 23.44 14.40
CA ARG A 293 -13.40 23.60 14.59
C ARG A 293 -13.70 24.97 15.19
N GLN A 294 -14.52 25.74 14.49
CA GLN A 294 -14.99 27.06 14.90
C GLN A 294 -16.24 26.93 15.80
N GLU A 295 -16.54 27.99 16.56
CA GLU A 295 -17.69 28.03 17.49
C GLU A 295 -19.04 27.93 16.77
N ASP A 296 -19.10 28.33 15.50
CA ASP A 296 -20.29 28.25 14.64
C ASP A 296 -20.56 26.82 14.12
N GLY A 297 -19.72 25.83 14.50
CA GLY A 297 -19.86 24.45 14.06
C GLY A 297 -19.31 24.18 12.65
N THR A 298 -18.51 25.09 12.10
CA THR A 298 -17.81 24.92 10.82
C THR A 298 -16.33 24.58 11.02
N PHE A 299 -15.70 24.00 10.00
CA PHE A 299 -14.25 23.83 9.94
C PHE A 299 -13.73 23.99 8.51
N PRO A 300 -12.55 24.62 8.30
CA PRO A 300 -12.07 24.93 6.95
C PRO A 300 -11.33 23.79 6.25
N SER A 301 -10.61 22.97 7.01
CA SER A 301 -9.82 21.87 6.48
C SER A 301 -9.52 20.85 7.57
N MET A 302 -9.26 19.61 7.14
CA MET A 302 -8.64 18.59 7.97
C MET A 302 -7.13 18.82 8.02
N LEU A 303 -6.52 18.64 9.17
CA LEU A 303 -5.08 18.73 9.38
C LEU A 303 -4.49 17.32 9.23
N ALA A 304 -3.42 17.19 8.46
CA ALA A 304 -2.71 15.92 8.23
C ALA A 304 -1.27 15.96 8.78
N THR A 305 -0.97 16.92 9.67
CA THR A 305 0.39 17.17 10.15
C THR A 305 0.85 16.21 11.25
N GLY A 306 -0.08 15.54 11.94
CA GLY A 306 0.21 14.67 13.09
C GLY A 306 0.65 15.39 14.37
N TYR A 307 1.19 16.61 14.26
CA TYR A 307 1.77 17.31 15.41
C TYR A 307 0.76 18.03 16.33
N HIS A 308 1.01 17.89 17.65
CA HIS A 308 0.22 18.40 18.77
C HIS A 308 1.07 19.08 19.85
N ARG A 309 1.91 20.04 19.45
CA ARG A 309 2.91 20.69 20.31
C ARG A 309 2.40 21.98 20.95
N THR A 310 1.54 22.72 20.23
CA THR A 310 1.01 24.02 20.66
C THR A 310 -0.42 23.90 21.19
N VAL A 311 -0.87 24.89 21.97
CA VAL A 311 -2.25 24.94 22.49
C VAL A 311 -3.28 24.94 21.35
N ALA A 312 -2.97 25.56 20.21
CA ALA A 312 -3.84 25.57 19.04
C ALA A 312 -3.93 24.19 18.35
N GLU A 313 -2.79 23.50 18.20
CA GLU A 313 -2.74 22.13 17.66
C GLU A 313 -3.50 21.16 18.59
N ILE A 314 -3.29 21.22 19.91
CA ILE A 314 -4.00 20.38 20.89
C ILE A 314 -5.53 20.66 20.90
N ARG A 315 -5.96 21.91 20.70
CA ARG A 315 -7.39 22.22 20.56
C ARG A 315 -7.98 21.58 19.31
N SER A 316 -7.22 21.59 18.21
CA SER A 316 -7.62 21.03 16.91
C SER A 316 -7.59 19.50 16.88
N LYS A 317 -6.80 18.86 17.77
CA LYS A 317 -6.73 17.39 17.91
C LYS A 317 -8.11 16.78 18.12
N GLN A 318 -8.48 15.84 17.25
CA GLN A 318 -9.67 15.00 17.33
C GLN A 318 -10.95 15.81 17.61
N SER A 319 -11.14 16.93 16.91
CA SER A 319 -12.21 17.89 17.20
C SER A 319 -13.51 17.63 16.41
N VAL A 320 -13.43 16.89 15.32
CA VAL A 320 -14.54 16.58 14.40
C VAL A 320 -14.68 15.07 14.28
N TRP A 321 -15.91 14.59 14.37
CA TRP A 321 -16.23 13.19 14.10
C TRP A 321 -16.45 12.98 12.60
N GLN A 322 -15.84 11.92 12.07
CA GLN A 322 -16.04 11.43 10.72
C GLN A 322 -16.59 10.00 10.80
N HIS A 323 -17.79 9.81 10.28
CA HIS A 323 -18.40 8.51 10.04
C HIS A 323 -18.29 8.19 8.56
N THR A 324 -17.83 6.99 8.21
CA THR A 324 -17.75 6.53 6.82
C THR A 324 -18.35 5.14 6.74
N ILE A 325 -19.28 4.94 5.82
CA ILE A 325 -19.77 3.63 5.45
C ILE A 325 -19.44 3.41 3.98
N ALA A 326 -18.92 2.24 3.64
CA ALA A 326 -18.73 1.89 2.25
C ALA A 326 -18.96 0.41 1.99
N THR A 327 -19.26 0.10 0.74
CA THR A 327 -19.48 -1.25 0.27
C THR A 327 -18.90 -1.37 -1.13
N HIS A 328 -18.16 -2.44 -1.35
CA HIS A 328 -17.63 -2.84 -2.64
C HIS A 328 -18.18 -4.22 -2.98
N ILE A 329 -18.69 -4.39 -4.19
CA ILE A 329 -19.14 -5.68 -4.71
C ILE A 329 -18.38 -5.92 -5.99
N SER A 330 -17.61 -7.00 -6.03
CA SER A 330 -16.84 -7.47 -7.17
C SER A 330 -17.46 -8.75 -7.70
N TYR A 331 -17.60 -8.84 -9.02
CA TYR A 331 -18.05 -10.03 -9.74
C TYR A 331 -16.98 -10.43 -10.75
N ARG A 332 -16.50 -11.67 -10.64
CA ARG A 332 -15.50 -12.25 -11.53
C ARG A 332 -16.16 -13.29 -12.44
N TYR A 333 -16.06 -13.10 -13.75
CA TYR A 333 -16.56 -14.05 -14.74
C TYR A 333 -15.52 -14.26 -15.85
N ASP A 334 -14.91 -15.45 -15.87
CA ASP A 334 -13.82 -15.84 -16.78
C ASP A 334 -12.67 -14.82 -16.76
N ARG A 335 -12.65 -13.90 -17.71
CA ARG A 335 -11.59 -12.89 -17.92
C ARG A 335 -12.00 -11.48 -17.52
N LEU A 336 -13.25 -11.30 -17.12
CA LEU A 336 -13.85 -10.02 -16.79
C LEU A 336 -14.07 -9.96 -15.28
N LYS A 337 -13.57 -8.89 -14.66
CA LYS A 337 -13.90 -8.49 -13.31
C LYS A 337 -14.61 -7.14 -13.39
N VAL A 338 -15.75 -7.04 -12.72
CA VAL A 338 -16.50 -5.78 -12.60
C VAL A 338 -16.78 -5.54 -11.14
N GLY A 339 -16.41 -4.36 -10.65
CA GLY A 339 -16.68 -3.93 -9.30
C GLY A 339 -17.59 -2.70 -9.25
N ALA A 340 -18.34 -2.58 -8.16
CA ALA A 340 -19.10 -1.39 -7.84
C ALA A 340 -18.80 -0.97 -6.40
N THR A 341 -18.37 0.27 -6.22
CA THR A 341 -18.03 0.86 -4.92
C THR A 341 -19.00 1.98 -4.59
N LEU A 342 -19.59 1.92 -3.39
CA LEU A 342 -20.45 2.96 -2.85
C LEU A 342 -19.88 3.43 -1.52
N GLN A 343 -19.82 4.74 -1.31
CA GLN A 343 -19.32 5.34 -0.08
C GLN A 343 -20.17 6.51 0.35
N GLU A 344 -20.42 6.59 1.65
CA GLU A 344 -20.99 7.76 2.29
C GLU A 344 -20.15 8.19 3.49
N THR A 345 -19.78 9.47 3.52
CA THR A 345 -19.05 10.11 4.61
C THR A 345 -19.90 11.18 5.25
N LEU A 346 -20.01 11.15 6.58
CA LEU A 346 -20.76 12.11 7.38
C LEU A 346 -19.86 12.71 8.46
N PHE A 347 -19.85 14.04 8.55
CA PHE A 347 -19.21 14.77 9.63
C PHE A 347 -20.23 15.23 10.69
N ASP A 348 -19.78 15.47 11.93
CA ASP A 348 -20.60 16.14 12.95
C ASP A 348 -20.60 17.67 12.80
N ALA A 349 -19.58 18.23 12.13
CA ALA A 349 -19.43 19.64 11.80
C ALA A 349 -19.52 19.88 10.28
N THR A 350 -19.73 21.13 9.84
CA THR A 350 -19.84 21.44 8.40
C THR A 350 -18.48 21.85 7.84
N LEU A 351 -17.99 21.14 6.81
CA LEU A 351 -16.77 21.54 6.10
C LEU A 351 -17.07 22.74 5.20
N VAL A 352 -16.40 23.87 5.47
CA VAL A 352 -16.49 25.10 4.68
C VAL A 352 -15.08 25.59 4.39
N PRO A 353 -14.48 25.20 3.25
CA PRO A 353 -13.13 25.62 2.89
C PRO A 353 -12.99 27.15 2.89
N THR A 354 -11.89 27.64 3.45
CA THR A 354 -11.54 29.07 3.40
C THR A 354 -11.46 29.52 1.94
N SER A 355 -12.24 30.52 1.56
CA SER A 355 -12.32 30.96 0.16
C SER A 355 -10.95 31.42 -0.37
N MET A 356 -10.33 30.59 -1.21
CA MET A 356 -9.07 30.87 -1.92
C MET A 356 -9.28 30.66 -3.41
N TYR A 357 -8.40 31.25 -4.23
CA TYR A 357 -8.52 31.20 -5.69
C TYR A 357 -8.43 29.77 -6.27
N TYR A 358 -7.76 28.85 -5.59
CA TYR A 358 -7.50 27.47 -6.05
C TYR A 358 -8.47 26.42 -5.50
N ASN A 359 -9.32 26.76 -4.51
CA ASN A 359 -10.19 25.79 -3.84
C ASN A 359 -11.69 26.03 -4.09
N ALA A 360 -12.02 26.84 -5.10
CA ALA A 360 -13.39 27.23 -5.42
C ALA A 360 -14.35 26.04 -5.64
N ASN A 361 -13.82 24.91 -6.13
CA ASN A 361 -14.58 23.70 -6.42
C ASN A 361 -14.45 22.61 -5.35
N TYR A 362 -13.77 22.87 -4.24
CA TYR A 362 -13.65 21.87 -3.17
C TYR A 362 -15.01 21.57 -2.56
N PHE A 363 -15.16 20.35 -2.07
CA PHE A 363 -16.36 19.90 -1.40
C PHE A 363 -16.71 20.82 -0.23
N GLN A 364 -18.01 21.12 -0.12
CA GLN A 364 -18.57 21.89 0.99
C GLN A 364 -19.83 21.21 1.50
N GLY A 365 -19.92 21.05 2.81
CA GLY A 365 -21.05 20.42 3.45
C GLY A 365 -20.66 19.43 4.53
N ARG A 366 -21.67 18.70 5.02
CA ARG A 366 -21.54 17.75 6.12
C ARG A 366 -21.60 16.29 5.68
N ARG A 367 -22.22 16.01 4.53
CA ARG A 367 -22.45 14.65 4.00
C ARG A 367 -21.97 14.59 2.56
N GLN A 368 -21.07 13.65 2.25
CA GLN A 368 -20.63 13.37 0.90
C GLN A 368 -20.99 11.93 0.53
N PHE A 369 -21.68 11.77 -0.59
CA PHE A 369 -21.87 10.49 -1.25
C PHE A 369 -20.90 10.37 -2.44
N ALA A 370 -20.26 9.22 -2.60
CA ALA A 370 -19.44 8.90 -3.76
C ALA A 370 -19.75 7.47 -4.23
N ALA A 371 -19.72 7.27 -5.53
CA ALA A 371 -20.02 5.98 -6.16
C ALA A 371 -19.10 5.78 -7.36
N GLY A 372 -18.73 4.54 -7.64
CA GLY A 372 -17.87 4.20 -8.76
C GLY A 372 -18.11 2.78 -9.26
N ILE A 373 -17.81 2.59 -10.54
CA ILE A 373 -17.82 1.29 -11.21
C ILE A 373 -16.42 1.09 -11.76
N ASP A 374 -15.77 0.03 -11.32
CA ASP A 374 -14.48 -0.41 -11.80
C ASP A 374 -14.64 -1.65 -12.69
N TYR A 375 -13.71 -1.82 -13.60
CA TYR A 375 -13.69 -2.95 -14.51
C TYR A 375 -12.26 -3.32 -14.86
N GLN A 376 -12.03 -4.60 -15.02
CA GLN A 376 -10.78 -5.16 -15.49
C GLN A 376 -11.08 -6.32 -16.43
N TRP A 377 -10.45 -6.31 -17.59
CA TRP A 377 -10.59 -7.36 -18.59
C TRP A 377 -9.22 -7.77 -19.09
N SER A 378 -8.87 -9.04 -18.92
CA SER A 378 -7.56 -9.57 -19.30
C SER A 378 -7.69 -10.69 -20.32
N TYR A 379 -7.17 -10.49 -21.53
CA TYR A 379 -7.16 -11.46 -22.61
C TYR A 379 -5.76 -11.64 -23.19
N ARG A 380 -5.12 -12.78 -22.89
CA ARG A 380 -3.76 -13.11 -23.36
C ARG A 380 -2.76 -12.00 -22.99
N ARG A 381 -2.27 -11.28 -24.00
CA ARG A 381 -1.26 -10.22 -23.91
C ARG A 381 -1.88 -8.82 -23.80
N PHE A 382 -3.17 -8.74 -23.56
CA PHE A 382 -3.94 -7.50 -23.54
C PHE A 382 -4.73 -7.42 -22.24
N SER A 383 -4.62 -6.30 -21.52
CA SER A 383 -5.40 -6.03 -20.33
C SER A 383 -5.95 -4.61 -20.39
N VAL A 384 -7.23 -4.45 -20.10
CA VAL A 384 -7.92 -3.16 -19.97
C VAL A 384 -8.41 -3.05 -18.56
N PHE A 385 -8.16 -1.90 -17.94
CA PHE A 385 -8.63 -1.61 -16.60
C PHE A 385 -9.14 -0.19 -16.55
N GLY A 386 -10.06 0.09 -15.65
CA GLY A 386 -10.55 1.45 -15.45
C GLY A 386 -11.54 1.56 -14.32
N GLU A 387 -11.83 2.80 -13.96
CA GLU A 387 -12.85 3.16 -13.00
C GLU A 387 -13.55 4.43 -13.47
N LEU A 388 -14.87 4.45 -13.36
CA LEU A 388 -15.70 5.62 -13.55
C LEU A 388 -16.37 5.92 -12.22
N ALA A 389 -16.14 7.11 -11.69
CA ALA A 389 -16.65 7.52 -10.39
C ALA A 389 -17.40 8.85 -10.48
N THR A 390 -18.30 9.05 -9.52
CA THR A 390 -19.00 10.29 -9.28
C THR A 390 -19.01 10.62 -7.80
N ALA A 391 -18.87 11.90 -7.48
CA ALA A 391 -18.88 12.39 -6.12
C ALA A 391 -19.87 13.54 -5.99
N GLN A 392 -20.63 13.51 -4.90
CA GLN A 392 -21.50 14.58 -4.50
C GLN A 392 -20.65 15.76 -4.02
N ASN A 393 -20.96 16.92 -4.58
CA ASN A 393 -20.48 18.23 -4.17
C ASN A 393 -21.63 19.23 -4.42
N ARG A 394 -21.36 20.55 -4.48
CA ARG A 394 -22.35 21.56 -4.91
C ARG A 394 -22.99 21.21 -6.26
N ARG A 395 -22.21 20.56 -7.13
CA ARG A 395 -22.64 19.88 -8.36
C ARG A 395 -21.98 18.50 -8.38
N TRP A 396 -22.66 17.50 -8.92
CA TRP A 396 -22.06 16.19 -9.12
C TRP A 396 -20.83 16.30 -10.01
N GLY A 397 -19.70 15.80 -9.52
CA GLY A 397 -18.47 15.66 -10.29
C GLY A 397 -18.37 14.26 -10.88
N ILE A 398 -17.68 14.14 -12.01
CA ILE A 398 -17.34 12.86 -12.64
C ILE A 398 -15.82 12.75 -12.69
N ALA A 399 -15.32 11.55 -12.45
CA ALA A 399 -13.93 11.17 -12.63
C ALA A 399 -13.87 9.86 -13.43
N ASN A 400 -12.94 9.78 -14.36
CA ASN A 400 -12.69 8.58 -15.15
C ASN A 400 -11.19 8.34 -15.21
N ILE A 401 -10.83 7.08 -15.05
CA ILE A 401 -9.50 6.57 -15.35
C ILE A 401 -9.67 5.30 -16.19
N THR A 402 -8.91 5.18 -17.25
CA THR A 402 -8.95 4.00 -18.12
C THR A 402 -7.58 3.79 -18.71
N GLY A 403 -7.07 2.57 -18.59
CA GLY A 403 -5.77 2.19 -19.10
C GLY A 403 -5.82 0.88 -19.87
N VAL A 404 -4.84 0.73 -20.74
CA VAL A 404 -4.61 -0.45 -21.55
C VAL A 404 -3.15 -0.85 -21.37
N ARG A 405 -2.92 -2.10 -20.98
CA ARG A 405 -1.62 -2.75 -20.94
C ARG A 405 -1.55 -3.78 -22.07
N ILE A 406 -0.46 -3.75 -22.82
CA ILE A 406 -0.18 -4.70 -23.88
C ILE A 406 1.22 -5.27 -23.66
N THR A 407 1.35 -6.59 -23.69
CA THR A 407 2.64 -7.28 -23.61
C THR A 407 2.87 -8.06 -24.89
N PRO A 408 3.19 -7.42 -26.04
CA PRO A 408 3.23 -8.10 -27.34
C PRO A 408 4.19 -9.28 -27.39
N VAL A 409 5.28 -9.22 -26.63
CA VAL A 409 6.25 -10.28 -26.39
C VAL A 409 6.66 -10.21 -24.92
N SER A 410 7.16 -11.32 -24.34
CA SER A 410 7.50 -11.41 -22.91
C SER A 410 8.59 -10.45 -22.43
N ASP A 411 9.22 -9.70 -23.35
CA ASP A 411 10.29 -8.74 -23.09
C ASP A 411 9.88 -7.30 -23.41
N LEU A 412 8.62 -7.04 -23.76
CA LEU A 412 8.10 -5.72 -24.08
C LEU A 412 6.73 -5.52 -23.45
N THR A 413 6.65 -4.57 -22.53
CA THR A 413 5.39 -4.13 -21.91
C THR A 413 5.11 -2.69 -22.32
N LEU A 414 3.91 -2.43 -22.82
CA LEU A 414 3.43 -1.11 -23.19
C LEU A 414 2.19 -0.79 -22.37
N VAL A 415 2.14 0.41 -21.80
CA VAL A 415 0.98 0.89 -21.04
C VAL A 415 0.58 2.25 -21.55
N ALA A 416 -0.71 2.43 -21.78
CA ALA A 416 -1.32 3.74 -22.02
C ALA A 416 -2.45 3.94 -21.03
N LEU A 417 -2.50 5.10 -20.38
CA LEU A 417 -3.52 5.44 -19.39
C LEU A 417 -4.05 6.84 -19.65
N TYR A 418 -5.36 6.94 -19.76
CA TYR A 418 -6.10 8.20 -19.84
C TYR A 418 -6.79 8.47 -18.51
N ARG A 419 -6.71 9.71 -18.04
CA ARG A 419 -7.42 10.17 -16.85
C ARG A 419 -8.12 11.51 -17.08
N PHE A 420 -9.31 11.62 -16.52
CA PHE A 420 -10.14 12.81 -16.54
C PHE A 420 -10.84 12.99 -15.19
N TYR A 421 -10.46 14.00 -14.44
CA TYR A 421 -11.07 14.42 -13.18
C TYR A 421 -11.73 15.78 -13.39
N SER A 422 -13.06 15.82 -13.33
CA SER A 422 -13.76 17.10 -13.45
C SER A 422 -13.39 18.04 -12.29
N PRO A 423 -13.43 19.36 -12.51
CA PRO A 423 -13.10 20.32 -11.45
C PRO A 423 -13.99 20.22 -10.22
N THR A 424 -15.23 19.76 -10.38
CA THR A 424 -16.22 19.61 -9.30
C THR A 424 -16.15 18.25 -8.60
N TYR A 425 -15.38 17.30 -9.13
CA TYR A 425 -15.12 16.02 -8.48
C TYR A 425 -14.10 16.22 -7.36
N ASP A 426 -14.47 15.82 -6.15
CA ASP A 426 -13.63 15.95 -4.95
C ASP A 426 -14.10 14.94 -3.92
N ALA A 427 -13.65 13.68 -4.02
CA ALA A 427 -13.97 12.63 -3.05
C ALA A 427 -12.90 12.55 -1.95
N PHE A 428 -13.32 12.44 -0.69
CA PHE A 428 -12.41 12.51 0.46
C PHE A 428 -11.42 11.34 0.58
N GLN A 429 -11.83 10.14 0.17
CA GLN A 429 -11.04 8.92 0.24
C GLN A 429 -10.48 8.53 -1.14
N ALA A 430 -10.61 9.42 -2.15
CA ALA A 430 -10.03 9.21 -3.46
C ALA A 430 -8.51 9.40 -3.39
N ASN A 431 -7.79 8.42 -3.91
CA ASN A 431 -6.36 8.53 -4.13
C ASN A 431 -5.97 7.70 -5.35
N ALA A 432 -6.42 8.13 -6.54
CA ALA A 432 -6.10 7.51 -7.82
C ALA A 432 -4.84 8.09 -8.46
N PHE A 433 -4.35 7.45 -9.52
CA PHE A 433 -3.22 7.90 -10.32
C PHE A 433 -3.39 9.36 -10.76
N GLY A 434 -2.39 10.20 -10.53
CA GLY A 434 -2.40 11.61 -10.92
C GLY A 434 -1.20 12.37 -10.36
N GLU A 435 -1.07 13.65 -10.70
CA GLU A 435 0.04 14.50 -10.23
C GLU A 435 -0.19 15.07 -8.83
N THR A 436 -1.45 15.18 -8.43
CA THR A 436 -1.84 15.85 -7.20
C THR A 436 -2.50 14.88 -6.24
N SER A 437 -2.30 15.11 -4.94
CA SER A 437 -2.86 14.27 -3.87
C SER A 437 -4.38 14.31 -3.77
N ARG A 438 -5.03 15.30 -4.39
CA ARG A 438 -6.48 15.33 -4.59
C ARG A 438 -6.78 15.04 -6.06
N ASN A 439 -7.58 14.02 -6.33
CA ASN A 439 -8.03 13.72 -7.69
C ASN A 439 -9.08 14.72 -8.16
N ASN A 440 -8.68 15.96 -8.49
CA ASN A 440 -9.59 16.98 -9.01
C ASN A 440 -8.96 17.84 -10.10
N ASP A 441 -9.81 18.26 -11.04
CA ASP A 441 -9.44 19.19 -12.12
C ASP A 441 -8.22 18.75 -12.96
N GLU A 442 -8.04 17.46 -13.22
CA GLU A 442 -6.87 16.94 -13.91
C GLU A 442 -7.30 16.20 -15.17
N THR A 443 -6.69 16.50 -16.32
CA THR A 443 -6.81 15.67 -17.53
C THR A 443 -5.42 15.30 -17.98
N GLY A 444 -5.15 14.01 -18.13
CA GLY A 444 -3.81 13.54 -18.45
C GLY A 444 -3.78 12.27 -19.27
N VAL A 445 -2.66 12.08 -19.97
CA VAL A 445 -2.33 10.88 -20.73
C VAL A 445 -0.94 10.44 -20.31
N TYR A 446 -0.85 9.24 -19.77
CA TYR A 446 0.39 8.55 -19.46
C TYR A 446 0.65 7.48 -20.53
N MET A 447 1.88 7.43 -21.03
CA MET A 447 2.37 6.36 -21.90
C MET A 447 3.69 5.85 -21.36
N GLY A 448 3.78 4.54 -21.16
CA GLY A 448 4.95 3.85 -20.64
C GLY A 448 5.36 2.69 -21.54
N ALA A 449 6.66 2.44 -21.64
CA ALA A 449 7.24 1.28 -22.29
C ALA A 449 8.36 0.70 -21.41
N GLU A 450 8.34 -0.62 -21.23
CA GLU A 450 9.38 -1.37 -20.57
C GLU A 450 9.90 -2.46 -21.50
N VAL A 451 11.22 -2.54 -21.63
CA VAL A 451 11.92 -3.38 -22.60
C VAL A 451 13.05 -4.15 -21.92
N SER A 452 12.99 -5.48 -22.00
CA SER A 452 13.99 -6.41 -21.43
C SER A 452 14.57 -7.34 -22.49
N LEU A 453 14.82 -6.82 -23.71
CA LEU A 453 15.28 -7.61 -24.86
C LEU A 453 16.73 -8.07 -24.76
N VAL A 454 17.58 -7.34 -24.05
CA VAL A 454 19.00 -7.67 -23.88
C VAL A 454 19.17 -8.35 -22.52
N PRO A 455 19.77 -9.55 -22.44
CA PRO A 455 20.01 -10.19 -21.16
C PRO A 455 20.71 -9.23 -20.20
N LYS A 456 20.23 -9.19 -18.96
CA LYS A 456 20.76 -8.34 -17.86
C LYS A 456 20.43 -6.86 -17.97
N TRP A 457 19.75 -6.40 -19.02
CA TRP A 457 19.32 -5.02 -19.16
C TRP A 457 17.80 -4.91 -19.15
N ARG A 458 17.29 -3.94 -18.39
CA ARG A 458 15.90 -3.51 -18.41
C ARG A 458 15.86 -2.00 -18.67
N PHE A 459 15.11 -1.59 -19.68
CA PHE A 459 14.90 -0.20 -20.02
C PHE A 459 13.44 0.17 -19.80
N SER A 460 13.18 1.15 -18.96
CA SER A 460 11.82 1.63 -18.69
C SER A 460 11.74 3.11 -19.01
N ALA A 461 10.77 3.52 -19.81
CA ALA A 461 10.56 4.91 -20.17
C ALA A 461 9.08 5.25 -20.07
N TYR A 462 8.77 6.44 -19.57
CA TYR A 462 7.41 6.95 -19.62
C TYR A 462 7.37 8.44 -19.94
N ALA A 463 6.22 8.86 -20.45
CA ALA A 463 5.83 10.25 -20.61
C ALA A 463 4.40 10.42 -20.12
N ASP A 464 4.20 11.39 -19.23
CA ASP A 464 2.90 11.80 -18.71
C ASP A 464 2.66 13.26 -19.08
N VAL A 465 1.58 13.54 -19.80
CA VAL A 465 1.18 14.91 -20.14
C VAL A 465 -0.15 15.19 -19.48
N PHE A 466 -0.20 16.25 -18.68
CA PHE A 466 -1.36 16.59 -17.87
C PHE A 466 -1.70 18.08 -17.92
N SER A 467 -2.94 18.39 -17.59
CA SER A 467 -3.48 19.75 -17.61
C SER A 467 -4.48 19.99 -16.49
N PHE A 468 -4.46 21.21 -15.98
CA PHE A 468 -5.36 21.74 -14.95
C PHE A 468 -6.08 22.98 -15.47
N ARG A 469 -7.41 23.01 -15.37
CA ARG A 469 -8.21 24.13 -15.90
C ARG A 469 -8.32 25.27 -14.91
N PHE A 470 -8.25 24.98 -13.62
CA PHE A 470 -8.31 25.92 -12.53
C PHE A 470 -6.92 26.16 -11.92
N PRO A 471 -6.69 27.35 -11.35
CA PRO A 471 -5.48 27.65 -10.60
C PRO A 471 -5.24 26.64 -9.47
N LYS A 472 -3.97 26.31 -9.22
CA LYS A 472 -3.53 25.46 -8.09
C LYS A 472 -2.77 26.31 -7.08
N TYR A 473 -2.50 25.76 -5.90
CA TYR A 473 -1.70 26.46 -4.89
C TYR A 473 -0.32 26.84 -5.48
N GLY A 474 -0.01 28.13 -5.49
CA GLY A 474 1.23 28.66 -6.06
C GLY A 474 1.19 28.92 -7.57
N ILE A 475 0.15 28.48 -8.28
CA ILE A 475 -0.01 28.65 -9.74
C ILE A 475 -1.33 29.36 -10.02
N LYS A 476 -1.27 30.64 -10.41
CA LYS A 476 -2.45 31.51 -10.54
C LYS A 476 -3.20 31.38 -11.88
N THR A 477 -2.73 30.55 -12.79
CA THR A 477 -3.29 30.36 -14.14
C THR A 477 -3.58 28.89 -14.40
N PRO A 478 -4.45 28.56 -15.37
CA PRO A 478 -4.52 27.22 -15.92
C PRO A 478 -3.11 26.77 -16.32
N SER A 479 -2.79 25.51 -16.06
CA SER A 479 -1.44 24.98 -16.26
C SER A 479 -1.48 23.68 -17.03
N THR A 480 -0.43 23.46 -17.81
CA THR A 480 -0.13 22.21 -18.47
C THR A 480 1.27 21.81 -18.03
N GLY A 481 1.47 20.53 -17.78
CA GLY A 481 2.78 19.99 -17.44
C GLY A 481 3.03 18.72 -18.22
N TYR A 482 4.30 18.34 -18.24
CA TYR A 482 4.71 17.02 -18.67
C TYR A 482 5.76 16.50 -17.69
N GLU A 483 5.76 15.20 -17.49
CA GLU A 483 6.79 14.47 -16.78
C GLU A 483 7.28 13.35 -17.69
N ALA A 484 8.58 13.14 -17.76
CA ALA A 484 9.15 12.04 -18.52
C ALA A 484 10.33 11.47 -17.75
N MET A 485 10.47 10.15 -17.79
CA MET A 485 11.54 9.42 -17.14
C MET A 485 12.12 8.41 -18.13
N LEU A 486 13.43 8.22 -18.08
CA LEU A 486 14.13 7.14 -18.75
C LEU A 486 15.04 6.44 -17.75
N GLN A 487 14.72 5.19 -17.44
CA GLN A 487 15.48 4.35 -16.54
C GLN A 487 16.14 3.20 -17.31
N ALA A 488 17.41 2.94 -16.99
CA ALA A 488 18.13 1.74 -17.40
C ALA A 488 18.62 1.01 -16.15
N ASP A 489 18.29 -0.27 -16.04
CA ASP A 489 18.78 -1.15 -14.99
C ASP A 489 19.70 -2.20 -15.62
N PHE A 490 20.90 -2.36 -15.06
CA PHE A 490 21.86 -3.37 -15.46
C PHE A 490 22.20 -4.29 -14.29
N THR A 491 22.00 -5.60 -14.49
CA THR A 491 22.23 -6.63 -13.48
C THR A 491 23.26 -7.64 -13.98
N PRO A 492 24.58 -7.32 -13.94
CA PRO A 492 25.63 -8.18 -14.47
C PRO A 492 25.76 -9.53 -13.76
N SER A 493 25.48 -9.57 -12.46
CA SER A 493 25.48 -10.74 -11.58
C SER A 493 24.37 -10.61 -10.52
N GLU A 494 24.11 -11.65 -9.73
CA GLU A 494 23.12 -11.61 -8.64
C GLU A 494 23.49 -10.59 -7.55
N GLU A 495 24.77 -10.26 -7.42
CA GLU A 495 25.33 -9.39 -6.37
C GLU A 495 25.48 -7.92 -6.80
N VAL A 496 25.37 -7.61 -8.10
CA VAL A 496 25.64 -6.27 -8.62
C VAL A 496 24.44 -5.77 -9.42
N GLN A 497 23.94 -4.60 -9.02
CA GLN A 497 22.91 -3.87 -9.74
C GLN A 497 23.37 -2.42 -9.93
N MET A 498 23.16 -1.92 -11.14
CA MET A 498 23.41 -0.52 -11.49
C MET A 498 22.13 0.04 -12.07
N GLN A 499 21.71 1.20 -11.57
CA GLN A 499 20.54 1.92 -12.06
C GLN A 499 20.99 3.28 -12.59
N TRP A 500 20.44 3.69 -13.72
CA TRP A 500 20.56 5.04 -14.27
C TRP A 500 19.15 5.57 -14.52
N ARG A 501 18.85 6.77 -14.05
CA ARG A 501 17.55 7.44 -14.18
C ARG A 501 17.73 8.86 -14.68
#